data_AF-A0A7S2MCX7-F1
#
_entry.id   AF-A0A7S2MCX7-F1
#
_cell.length_a   1.000
_cell.length_b   1.000
_cell.length_c   1.000
_cell.angle_alpha   90.00
_cell.angle_beta   90.00
_cell.angle_gamma   90.00
#
_symmetry.space_group_name_H-M   'P 1'
#
loop_
_entity.id
_entity.type
_entity.pdbx_description
1 polymer ?
#
loop_
_entity_poly.entity_id
_entity_poly.type
_entity_poly.pdbx_seq_one_letter_code
_entity_poly.pdbx_strand_id
1 'polypeptide(L)'
;RVRSVDGVPTSLCDLGYCDIGLDDNWQSCGAYGEDEFTYHTEAGNPVVNTTVFPDMVSMTTRAHDLGLTMGWYGNNCICDDHCGGGKDDEEEDEYVKCYQGDVDALFSMGYDGIKLDNCGKQRDLELWAELINATGKAMVIENCHWGRTVPTTDGYCPWNFYRTSQDV
;
A
#
# COMPACT_ATOMS: atom_id res chain seq x y z
N ARG A 1 -27.29 -2.85 12.64
CA ARG A 1 -27.75 -1.82 13.60
C ARG A 1 -27.68 -0.48 12.87
N VAL A 2 -28.80 0.19 12.63
CA VAL A 2 -28.81 1.53 12.00
C VAL A 2 -28.53 2.57 13.08
N ARG A 3 -27.54 3.43 12.88
CA ARG A 3 -27.33 4.63 13.70
C ARG A 3 -27.98 5.81 12.98
N SER A 4 -28.56 6.73 13.74
CA SER A 4 -29.14 7.95 13.22
C SER A 4 -28.47 9.18 13.83
N VAL A 5 -28.35 10.24 13.05
CA VAL A 5 -27.98 11.60 13.47
C VAL A 5 -29.19 12.47 13.15
N ASP A 6 -29.73 13.15 14.17
CA ASP A 6 -30.93 14.00 14.05
C ASP A 6 -32.15 13.31 13.38
N GLY A 7 -32.30 12.00 13.62
CA GLY A 7 -33.41 11.21 13.10
C GLY A 7 -33.21 10.67 11.68
N VAL A 8 -32.09 10.98 11.02
CA VAL A 8 -31.75 10.47 9.68
C VAL A 8 -30.81 9.26 9.82
N PRO A 9 -31.11 8.09 9.22
CA PRO A 9 -30.15 6.99 9.10
C PRO A 9 -28.85 7.49 8.48
N THR A 10 -27.73 7.33 9.21
CA THR A 10 -26.44 7.93 8.86
C THR A 10 -25.34 6.88 9.02
N SER A 11 -24.59 6.66 7.96
CA SER A 11 -23.35 5.87 7.93
C SER A 11 -22.14 6.73 8.28
N LEU A 12 -20.97 6.12 8.45
CA LEU A 12 -19.73 6.88 8.62
C LEU A 12 -19.34 7.61 7.32
N CYS A 13 -19.63 7.04 6.16
CA CYS A 13 -19.36 7.70 4.88
C CYS A 13 -20.27 8.91 4.64
N ASP A 14 -21.51 8.93 5.16
CA ASP A 14 -22.36 10.13 5.16
C ASP A 14 -21.73 11.29 5.97
N LEU A 15 -20.77 10.99 6.85
CA LEU A 15 -19.99 11.95 7.63
C LEU A 15 -18.60 12.20 7.04
N GLY A 16 -18.28 11.64 5.87
CA GLY A 16 -17.01 11.82 5.16
C GLY A 16 -15.96 10.73 5.39
N TYR A 17 -16.23 9.71 6.22
CA TYR A 17 -15.32 8.58 6.40
C TYR A 17 -15.60 7.50 5.35
N CYS A 18 -15.19 7.78 4.11
CA CYS A 18 -15.44 6.91 2.96
C CYS A 18 -14.22 6.10 2.51
N ASP A 19 -13.06 6.33 3.12
CA ASP A 19 -11.82 5.61 2.84
C ASP A 19 -11.65 4.42 3.79
N ILE A 20 -11.43 3.23 3.23
CA ILE A 20 -11.07 2.02 3.98
C ILE A 20 -9.62 1.68 3.66
N GLY A 21 -8.80 1.43 4.69
CA GLY A 21 -7.46 0.87 4.52
C GLY A 21 -7.42 -0.61 4.86
N LEU A 22 -6.92 -1.45 3.96
CA LEU A 22 -6.41 -2.78 4.30
C LEU A 22 -4.99 -2.61 4.84
N ASP A 23 -4.80 -2.88 6.13
CA ASP A 23 -3.51 -2.81 6.80
C ASP A 23 -2.72 -4.14 6.65
N ASP A 24 -1.64 -4.32 7.42
CA ASP A 24 -0.78 -5.49 7.37
C ASP A 24 -1.56 -6.82 7.54
N ASN A 25 -0.94 -7.93 7.13
CA ASN A 25 -1.37 -9.33 7.22
C ASN A 25 -2.27 -9.81 6.06
N TRP A 26 -2.21 -9.15 4.90
CA TRP A 26 -2.87 -9.58 3.66
C TRP A 26 -2.04 -10.55 2.82
N GLN A 27 -0.74 -10.41 2.92
CA GLN A 27 0.28 -11.08 2.16
C GLN A 27 0.54 -12.50 2.68
N SER A 28 1.05 -13.36 1.80
CA SER A 28 1.56 -14.67 2.17
C SER A 28 3.05 -14.54 2.47
N CYS A 29 3.44 -14.50 3.75
CA CYS A 29 4.86 -14.53 4.10
C CYS A 29 5.48 -15.89 3.75
N GLY A 30 6.70 -15.88 3.22
CA GLY A 30 7.44 -17.07 2.85
C GLY A 30 8.88 -16.76 2.47
N ALA A 31 9.44 -17.61 1.62
CA ALA A 31 10.70 -17.37 0.92
C ALA A 31 10.46 -17.78 -0.53
N TYR A 32 10.51 -16.80 -1.43
CA TYR A 32 10.15 -16.95 -2.84
C TYR A 32 11.37 -16.65 -3.71
N GLY A 33 11.59 -17.45 -4.76
CA GLY A 33 12.74 -17.29 -5.67
C GLY A 33 14.09 -17.66 -5.04
N GLU A 34 15.17 -17.45 -5.81
CA GLU A 34 16.54 -17.72 -5.35
C GLU A 34 17.01 -16.70 -4.28
N ASP A 35 16.48 -15.47 -4.33
CA ASP A 35 16.82 -14.38 -3.40
C ASP A 35 15.99 -14.38 -2.10
N GLU A 36 15.19 -15.43 -1.90
CA GLU A 36 14.35 -15.63 -0.70
C GLU A 36 13.41 -14.46 -0.37
N PHE A 37 12.83 -13.78 -1.37
CA PHE A 37 11.84 -12.71 -1.19
C PHE A 37 10.76 -13.10 -0.17
N THR A 38 10.36 -12.18 0.73
CA THR A 38 9.48 -12.56 1.84
C THR A 38 8.00 -12.55 1.49
N TYR A 39 7.57 -11.70 0.56
CA TYR A 39 6.22 -11.76 0.01
C TYR A 39 6.12 -11.39 -1.48
N HIS A 40 7.22 -11.23 -2.21
CA HIS A 40 7.20 -11.04 -3.66
C HIS A 40 7.67 -12.29 -4.39
N THR A 41 7.16 -12.52 -5.59
CA THR A 41 7.75 -13.50 -6.52
C THR A 41 9.10 -13.01 -7.04
N GLU A 42 9.89 -13.88 -7.68
CA GLU A 42 11.15 -13.51 -8.34
C GLU A 42 10.99 -12.39 -9.39
N ALA A 43 9.79 -12.29 -9.98
CA ALA A 43 9.42 -11.23 -10.92
C ALA A 43 9.00 -9.91 -10.25
N GLY A 44 9.00 -9.83 -8.91
CA GLY A 44 8.61 -8.65 -8.13
C GLY A 44 7.12 -8.53 -7.83
N ASN A 45 6.28 -9.48 -8.27
CA ASN A 45 4.84 -9.41 -7.98
C ASN A 45 4.54 -9.79 -6.52
N PRO A 46 3.70 -9.05 -5.78
CA PRO A 46 3.30 -9.43 -4.44
C PRO A 46 2.48 -10.73 -4.40
N VAL A 47 2.70 -11.53 -3.36
CA VAL A 47 2.04 -12.81 -3.12
C VAL A 47 0.97 -12.61 -2.03
N VAL A 48 -0.29 -12.69 -2.43
CA VAL A 48 -1.45 -12.56 -1.54
C VAL A 48 -1.73 -13.88 -0.82
N ASN A 49 -2.08 -13.83 0.47
CA ASN A 49 -2.59 -14.98 1.18
C ASN A 49 -4.06 -15.25 0.80
N THR A 50 -4.27 -16.11 -0.21
CA THR A 50 -5.62 -16.41 -0.73
C THR A 50 -6.50 -17.24 0.21
N THR A 51 -5.95 -17.76 1.32
CA THR A 51 -6.77 -18.39 2.36
C THR A 51 -7.51 -17.34 3.17
N VAL A 52 -6.93 -16.15 3.35
CA VAL A 52 -7.51 -15.03 4.08
C VAL A 52 -8.21 -14.06 3.13
N PHE A 53 -7.56 -13.74 2.01
CA PHE A 53 -8.03 -12.83 0.97
C PHE A 53 -8.18 -13.58 -0.36
N PRO A 54 -9.23 -14.39 -0.53
CA PRO A 54 -9.39 -15.26 -1.70
C PRO A 54 -9.54 -14.51 -3.02
N ASP A 55 -10.00 -13.26 -2.97
CA ASP A 55 -10.17 -12.41 -4.14
C ASP A 55 -10.10 -10.92 -3.77
N MET A 56 -8.95 -10.31 -4.03
CA MET A 56 -8.71 -8.88 -3.77
C MET A 56 -9.52 -7.97 -4.70
N VAL A 57 -9.76 -8.39 -5.95
CA VAL A 57 -10.54 -7.61 -6.93
C VAL A 57 -12.00 -7.54 -6.52
N SER A 58 -12.58 -8.65 -6.08
CA SER A 58 -13.95 -8.65 -5.57
C SER A 58 -14.10 -7.80 -4.31
N MET A 59 -13.06 -7.71 -3.47
CA MET A 59 -13.06 -6.86 -2.27
C MET A 59 -13.07 -5.37 -2.63
N THR A 60 -12.19 -4.92 -3.52
CA THR A 60 -12.15 -3.52 -3.98
C THR A 60 -13.41 -3.15 -4.77
N THR A 61 -13.88 -4.04 -5.65
CA THR A 61 -15.16 -3.86 -6.37
C THR A 61 -16.31 -3.67 -5.39
N ARG A 62 -16.36 -4.47 -4.33
CA ARG A 62 -17.40 -4.34 -3.30
C ARG A 62 -17.32 -3.00 -2.56
N ALA A 63 -16.13 -2.48 -2.27
CA ALA A 63 -15.96 -1.17 -1.67
C ALA A 63 -16.49 -0.07 -2.61
N HIS A 64 -16.12 -0.13 -3.90
CA HIS A 64 -16.60 0.82 -4.91
C HIS A 64 -18.11 0.78 -5.12
N ASP A 65 -18.72 -0.41 -5.12
CA ASP A 65 -20.19 -0.59 -5.19
C ASP A 65 -20.94 0.07 -4.02
N LEU A 66 -20.25 0.29 -2.90
CA LEU A 66 -20.76 0.98 -1.72
C LEU A 66 -20.44 2.48 -1.73
N GLY A 67 -19.77 2.99 -2.77
CA GLY A 67 -19.32 4.38 -2.87
C GLY A 67 -18.12 4.70 -1.97
N LEU A 68 -17.33 3.69 -1.61
CA LEU A 68 -16.14 3.81 -0.76
C LEU A 68 -14.87 3.71 -1.62
N THR A 69 -13.76 4.23 -1.11
CA THR A 69 -12.41 4.06 -1.66
C THR A 69 -11.65 3.01 -0.84
N MET A 70 -10.66 2.35 -1.45
CA MET A 70 -9.87 1.30 -0.81
C MET A 70 -8.37 1.57 -0.93
N GLY A 71 -7.68 1.68 0.21
CA GLY A 71 -6.22 1.74 0.31
C GLY A 71 -5.60 0.38 0.64
N TRP A 72 -4.37 0.17 0.20
CA TRP A 72 -3.57 -1.03 0.48
C TRP A 72 -2.35 -0.71 1.34
N TYR A 73 -1.80 -1.69 2.04
CA TYR A 73 -0.61 -1.56 2.87
C TYR A 73 0.59 -2.21 2.19
N GLY A 74 1.65 -1.42 1.96
CA GLY A 74 2.94 -1.86 1.43
C GLY A 74 4.07 -1.70 2.44
N ASN A 75 5.27 -2.16 2.07
CA ASN A 75 6.48 -2.18 2.90
C ASN A 75 6.30 -2.98 4.19
N ASN A 76 6.03 -4.26 4.00
CA ASN A 76 5.43 -5.11 5.00
C ASN A 76 6.27 -5.31 6.29
N CYS A 77 5.65 -5.13 7.46
CA CYS A 77 6.34 -5.37 8.74
C CYS A 77 6.32 -6.85 9.16
N ILE A 78 5.17 -7.54 9.10
CA ILE A 78 5.06 -8.91 9.63
C ILE A 78 5.91 -9.93 8.84
N CYS A 79 6.14 -9.70 7.55
CA CYS A 79 7.01 -10.53 6.74
C CYS A 79 8.49 -10.09 6.74
N ASP A 80 8.88 -9.04 7.47
CA ASP A 80 10.23 -8.42 7.40
C ASP A 80 10.60 -8.14 5.93
N ASP A 81 9.82 -7.29 5.26
CA ASP A 81 9.92 -7.04 3.82
C ASP A 81 11.36 -6.79 3.34
N HIS A 82 11.81 -7.67 2.47
CA HIS A 82 13.01 -7.47 1.69
C HIS A 82 12.79 -7.88 0.23
N CYS A 83 12.68 -6.87 -0.62
CA CYS A 83 12.86 -7.05 -2.06
C CYS A 83 14.36 -6.99 -2.41
N GLY A 84 14.93 -8.14 -2.77
CA GLY A 84 16.31 -8.27 -3.28
C GLY A 84 17.34 -8.52 -2.19
N GLY A 85 18.47 -9.11 -2.61
CA GLY A 85 19.57 -9.67 -1.82
C GLY A 85 19.75 -9.11 -0.41
N GLY A 86 19.58 -9.99 0.58
CA GLY A 86 19.94 -9.80 1.98
C GLY A 86 19.53 -8.46 2.61
N LYS A 87 20.09 -8.13 3.78
CA LYS A 87 19.95 -6.78 4.36
C LYS A 87 20.95 -5.78 3.76
N ASP A 88 21.89 -6.26 2.94
CA ASP A 88 23.14 -5.58 2.63
C ASP A 88 23.45 -5.43 1.11
N ASP A 89 22.62 -5.93 0.19
CA ASP A 89 22.95 -5.85 -1.25
C ASP A 89 22.42 -4.55 -1.89
N GLU A 90 23.35 -3.82 -2.53
CA GLU A 90 23.20 -2.47 -3.08
C GLU A 90 22.82 -2.45 -4.58
N GLU A 91 22.39 -3.57 -5.17
CA GLU A 91 22.04 -3.58 -6.60
C GLU A 91 20.66 -2.94 -6.84
N GLU A 92 20.68 -1.67 -7.30
CA GLU A 92 19.51 -0.82 -7.56
C GLU A 92 18.47 -1.48 -8.49
N ASP A 93 18.89 -2.26 -9.49
CA ASP A 93 17.99 -2.80 -10.52
C ASP A 93 17.06 -3.92 -10.01
N GLU A 94 17.50 -4.76 -9.08
CA GLU A 94 16.69 -5.88 -8.58
C GLU A 94 15.55 -5.43 -7.67
N TYR A 95 15.64 -4.24 -7.11
CA TYR A 95 14.69 -3.72 -6.15
C TYR A 95 13.54 -2.93 -6.81
N VAL A 96 13.78 -2.32 -7.98
CA VAL A 96 12.76 -1.61 -8.76
C VAL A 96 11.64 -2.55 -9.23
N LYS A 97 11.93 -3.85 -9.43
CA LYS A 97 10.90 -4.82 -9.87
C LYS A 97 9.76 -4.98 -8.85
N CYS A 98 10.04 -4.89 -7.54
CA CYS A 98 8.97 -5.00 -6.54
C CYS A 98 8.14 -3.71 -6.45
N TYR A 99 8.73 -2.53 -6.69
CA TYR A 99 7.92 -1.32 -6.87
C TYR A 99 6.93 -1.49 -8.01
N GLN A 100 7.44 -1.91 -9.18
CA GLN A 100 6.59 -2.07 -10.35
C GLN A 100 5.53 -3.15 -10.11
N GLY A 101 5.91 -4.29 -9.53
CA GLY A 101 4.98 -5.38 -9.24
C GLY A 101 3.91 -4.99 -8.21
N ASP A 102 4.28 -4.22 -7.18
CA ASP A 102 3.31 -3.68 -6.24
C ASP A 102 2.38 -2.68 -6.94
N VAL A 103 2.89 -1.70 -7.69
CA VAL A 103 2.06 -0.73 -8.43
C VAL A 103 1.13 -1.40 -9.45
N ASP A 104 1.61 -2.41 -10.17
CA ASP A 104 0.81 -3.22 -11.10
C ASP A 104 -0.30 -3.97 -10.36
N ALA A 105 -0.01 -4.50 -9.16
CA ALA A 105 -1.00 -5.12 -8.30
C ALA A 105 -2.01 -4.10 -7.75
N LEU A 106 -1.60 -2.92 -7.28
CA LEU A 106 -2.51 -1.84 -6.87
C LEU A 106 -3.50 -1.52 -8.00
N PHE A 107 -2.96 -1.29 -9.21
CA PHE A 107 -3.74 -0.90 -10.38
C PHE A 107 -4.69 -2.02 -10.81
N SER A 108 -4.18 -3.23 -11.01
CA SER A 108 -4.97 -4.37 -11.50
C SER A 108 -6.02 -4.83 -10.49
N MET A 109 -5.74 -4.72 -9.19
CA MET A 109 -6.71 -5.04 -8.13
C MET A 109 -7.67 -3.89 -7.83
N GLY A 110 -7.49 -2.72 -8.44
CA GLY A 110 -8.44 -1.61 -8.33
C GLY A 110 -8.30 -0.76 -7.06
N TYR A 111 -7.18 -0.81 -6.34
CA TYR A 111 -6.96 0.05 -5.17
C TYR A 111 -6.84 1.54 -5.55
N ASP A 112 -7.22 2.41 -4.63
CA ASP A 112 -7.27 3.87 -4.77
C ASP A 112 -6.18 4.58 -3.98
N GLY A 113 -5.37 3.83 -3.24
CA GLY A 113 -4.22 4.37 -2.53
C GLY A 113 -3.36 3.31 -1.88
N ILE A 114 -2.22 3.75 -1.34
CA ILE A 114 -1.27 2.92 -0.62
C ILE A 114 -0.74 3.64 0.61
N LYS A 115 -0.64 2.89 1.71
CA LYS A 115 0.12 3.23 2.91
C LYS A 115 1.46 2.51 2.87
N LEU A 116 2.54 3.27 2.95
CA LEU A 116 3.91 2.79 2.85
C LEU A 116 4.60 2.88 4.20
N ASP A 117 4.76 1.74 4.87
CA ASP A 117 5.49 1.67 6.14
C ASP A 117 7.01 1.76 5.95
N ASN A 118 7.75 1.85 7.06
CA ASN A 118 9.22 1.92 7.04
C ASN A 118 9.88 0.59 7.47
N CYS A 119 9.16 -0.53 7.39
CA CYS A 119 9.71 -1.86 7.65
C CYS A 119 10.43 -2.47 6.43
N GLY A 120 9.97 -2.16 5.22
CA GLY A 120 10.55 -2.66 3.97
C GLY A 120 11.63 -1.76 3.37
N LYS A 121 12.25 -2.24 2.29
CA LYS A 121 13.24 -1.46 1.54
C LYS A 121 12.56 -0.33 0.74
N GLN A 122 11.36 -0.57 0.15
CA GLN A 122 10.55 0.25 -0.79
C GLN A 122 10.17 1.68 -0.33
N ARG A 123 11.15 2.50 0.09
CA ARG A 123 10.96 3.80 0.77
C ARG A 123 11.15 5.03 -0.10
N ASP A 124 11.57 4.86 -1.34
CA ASP A 124 11.63 5.95 -2.33
C ASP A 124 10.21 6.37 -2.75
N LEU A 125 9.72 7.46 -2.16
CA LEU A 125 8.37 7.98 -2.43
C LEU A 125 8.27 8.71 -3.78
N GLU A 126 9.40 9.18 -4.34
CA GLU A 126 9.42 9.77 -5.68
C GLU A 126 9.17 8.68 -6.71
N LEU A 127 9.88 7.56 -6.61
CA LEU A 127 9.68 6.40 -7.50
C LEU A 127 8.24 5.85 -7.40
N TRP A 128 7.68 5.73 -6.19
CA TRP A 128 6.27 5.36 -6.03
C TRP A 128 5.33 6.31 -6.77
N ALA A 129 5.53 7.62 -6.63
CA ALA A 129 4.70 8.62 -7.28
C ALA A 129 4.85 8.58 -8.80
N GLU A 130 6.06 8.41 -9.33
CA GLU A 130 6.32 8.28 -10.76
C GLU A 130 5.60 7.06 -11.35
N LEU A 131 5.76 5.90 -10.73
CA LEU A 131 5.14 4.65 -11.20
C LEU A 131 3.61 4.69 -11.11
N ILE A 132 3.05 5.19 -10.00
CA ILE A 132 1.60 5.36 -9.85
C ILE A 132 1.07 6.34 -10.91
N ASN A 133 1.74 7.48 -11.12
CA ASN A 133 1.33 8.44 -12.15
C ASN A 133 1.37 7.84 -13.56
N ALA A 134 2.35 6.97 -13.84
CA ALA A 134 2.46 6.28 -15.12
C ALA A 134 1.29 5.33 -15.42
N THR A 135 0.56 4.86 -14.40
CA THR A 135 -0.67 4.06 -14.59
C THR A 135 -1.83 4.88 -15.18
N GLY A 136 -1.79 6.20 -15.07
CA GLY A 136 -2.90 7.09 -15.44
C GLY A 136 -4.10 7.06 -14.48
N LYS A 137 -4.05 6.28 -13.40
CA LYS A 137 -5.04 6.30 -12.31
C LYS A 137 -4.52 7.16 -11.16
N ALA A 138 -5.34 8.09 -10.71
CA ALA A 138 -5.05 8.82 -9.47
C ALA A 138 -5.16 7.85 -8.29
N MET A 139 -4.07 7.71 -7.53
CA MET A 139 -4.04 6.95 -6.27
C MET A 139 -3.38 7.79 -5.19
N VAL A 140 -3.90 7.68 -3.98
CA VAL A 140 -3.39 8.37 -2.80
C VAL A 140 -2.15 7.66 -2.27
N ILE A 141 -1.10 8.41 -1.92
CA ILE A 141 0.10 7.88 -1.27
C ILE A 141 0.15 8.41 0.18
N GLU A 142 0.13 7.50 1.14
CA GLU A 142 0.38 7.74 2.55
C GLU A 142 1.82 7.32 2.91
N ASN A 143 2.63 8.30 3.30
CA ASN A 143 3.96 8.06 3.86
C ASN A 143 3.86 7.71 5.36
N CYS A 144 4.10 6.46 5.70
CA CYS A 144 4.08 5.96 7.08
C CYS A 144 5.49 5.77 7.68
N HIS A 145 6.46 6.62 7.31
CA HIS A 145 7.85 6.50 7.79
C HIS A 145 8.10 7.10 9.20
N TRP A 146 7.10 7.08 10.07
CA TRP A 146 7.19 7.47 11.48
C TRP A 146 7.79 8.86 11.75
N GLY A 147 7.56 9.83 10.86
CA GLY A 147 8.11 11.19 10.94
C GLY A 147 9.56 11.33 10.48
N ARG A 148 10.17 10.30 9.88
CA ARG A 148 11.54 10.32 9.37
C ARG A 148 11.67 10.90 7.97
N THR A 149 10.61 10.79 7.17
CA THR A 149 10.50 11.40 5.84
C THR A 149 9.41 12.47 5.89
N VAL A 150 9.79 13.73 5.71
CA VAL A 150 8.91 14.90 5.85
C VAL A 150 8.98 15.78 4.59
N PRO A 151 7.94 16.58 4.29
CA PRO A 151 7.94 17.47 3.12
C PRO A 151 9.13 18.44 3.13
N THR A 152 9.66 18.72 1.95
CA THR A 152 10.73 19.68 1.74
C THR A 152 10.21 21.12 1.75
N THR A 153 11.10 22.07 2.04
CA THR A 153 10.73 23.51 2.13
C THR A 153 10.43 24.16 0.78
N ASP A 154 10.80 23.52 -0.32
CA ASP A 154 10.49 23.95 -1.69
C ASP A 154 9.06 23.59 -2.13
N GLY A 155 8.29 22.91 -1.27
CA GLY A 155 6.89 22.56 -1.50
C GLY A 155 6.68 21.33 -2.38
N TYR A 156 7.76 20.61 -2.73
CA TYR A 156 7.65 19.32 -3.41
C TYR A 156 7.18 18.24 -2.44
N CYS A 157 6.18 17.45 -2.84
CA CYS A 157 5.58 16.41 -2.00
C CYS A 157 5.00 15.30 -2.90
N PRO A 158 5.76 14.21 -3.14
CA PRO A 158 5.29 13.10 -3.98
C PRO A 158 4.25 12.21 -3.30
N TRP A 159 3.83 12.53 -2.07
CA TRP A 159 2.76 11.86 -1.33
C TRP A 159 1.66 12.83 -0.89
N ASN A 160 0.50 12.32 -0.51
CA ASN A 160 -0.67 13.13 -0.17
C ASN A 160 -0.76 13.44 1.33
N PHE A 161 -0.34 12.52 2.19
CA PHE A 161 -0.21 12.73 3.63
C PHE A 161 0.90 11.87 4.23
N TYR A 162 1.37 12.26 5.41
CA TYR A 162 2.50 11.61 6.08
C TYR A 162 2.29 11.52 7.59
N ARG A 163 2.83 10.45 8.17
CA ARG A 163 2.91 10.25 9.61
C ARG A 163 3.98 11.18 10.19
N THR A 164 3.65 11.86 11.28
CA THR A 164 4.56 12.77 12.00
C THR A 164 5.25 12.12 13.20
N SER A 165 4.89 10.87 13.54
CA SER A 165 5.39 10.13 14.70
C SER A 165 5.28 8.63 14.48
N GLN A 166 5.79 7.87 15.45
CA GLN A 166 5.44 6.46 15.65
C GLN A 166 3.92 6.28 15.90
N ASP A 167 3.50 5.04 16.16
CA ASP A 167 2.11 4.70 16.49
C ASP A 167 1.62 5.45 17.73
N VAL A 168 0.30 5.72 17.75
CA VAL A 168 -0.40 6.51 18.78
C VAL A 168 -0.40 5.84 20.15
#